data_AF-A0A8S9PBZ3-F1
#
_entry.id   AF-A0A8S9PBZ3-F1
#
_cell.length_a   1.000
_cell.length_b   1.000
_cell.length_c   1.000
_cell.angle_alpha   90.00
_cell.angle_beta   90.00
_cell.angle_gamma   90.00
#
_symmetry.space_group_name_H-M   'P 1'
#
loop_
_entity.id
_entity.type
_entity.pdbx_description
1 polymer ?
#
loop_
_entity_poly.entity_id
_entity_poly.type
_entity_poly.pdbx_seq_one_letter_code
_entity_poly.pdbx_strand_id
1 'polypeptide(L)'
;MRSELSQIYSNLTDLEMQVSEHSLVVNAIQPLDQSRKCFRMIGGVLVERTIKEVLPAVHRNKEGLEEVVRKLYETLEKKKKDMTEFEGKYKIRLRKQDESKQEGGNKKEGNAQGVLVGAASASL
;
A
#
# COMPACT_ATOMS: atom_id res chain seq x y z
N MET A 1 -21.09 -3.50 4.08
CA MET A 1 -20.91 -2.76 2.81
C MET A 1 -19.82 -1.69 2.87
N ARG A 2 -19.97 -0.55 3.58
CA ARG A 2 -18.90 0.48 3.63
C ARG A 2 -17.61 0.04 4.34
N SER A 3 -17.75 -0.68 5.46
CA SER A 3 -16.59 -1.24 6.19
C SER A 3 -15.80 -2.22 5.32
N GLU A 4 -16.48 -3.08 4.55
CA GLU A 4 -15.83 -4.02 3.63
C GLU A 4 -15.09 -3.30 2.48
N LEU A 5 -15.65 -2.21 1.94
CA LEU A 5 -14.93 -1.39 0.96
C LEU A 5 -13.66 -0.79 1.56
N SER A 6 -13.75 -0.24 2.78
CA SER A 6 -12.58 0.29 3.49
C SER A 6 -11.51 -0.78 3.72
N GLN A 7 -11.90 -2.00 4.06
CA GLN A 7 -10.97 -3.13 4.21
C GLN A 7 -10.31 -3.51 2.88
N ILE A 8 -11.07 -3.57 1.79
CA ILE A 8 -10.53 -3.85 0.46
C ILE A 8 -9.52 -2.77 0.07
N TYR A 9 -9.81 -1.49 0.34
CA TYR A 9 -8.86 -0.40 0.09
C TYR A 9 -7.57 -0.53 0.88
N SER A 10 -7.65 -0.81 2.18
CA SER A 10 -6.45 -1.03 3.01
C SER A 10 -5.59 -2.15 2.44
N ASN A 11 -6.20 -3.31 2.19
CA ASN A 11 -5.50 -4.47 1.66
C ASN A 11 -4.88 -4.21 0.29
N LEU A 12 -5.56 -3.42 -0.55
CA LEU A 12 -5.07 -3.06 -1.87
C LEU A 12 -3.79 -2.22 -1.78
N THR A 13 -3.80 -1.17 -0.96
CA THR A 13 -2.63 -0.32 -0.72
C THR A 13 -1.46 -1.13 -0.15
N ASP A 14 -1.72 -2.02 0.81
CA ASP A 14 -0.69 -2.87 1.40
C ASP A 14 -0.05 -3.80 0.36
N LEU A 15 -0.86 -4.43 -0.50
CA LEU A 15 -0.36 -5.34 -1.54
C LEU A 15 0.35 -4.60 -2.67
N GLU A 16 -0.11 -3.42 -3.07
CA GLU A 16 0.58 -2.57 -4.05
C GLU A 16 1.96 -2.14 -3.55
N MET A 17 2.08 -1.81 -2.27
CA MET A 17 3.37 -1.53 -1.64
C MET A 17 4.29 -2.74 -1.72
N GLN A 18 3.80 -3.95 -1.38
CA GLN A 18 4.60 -5.17 -1.50
C GLN A 18 5.05 -5.47 -2.94
N VAL A 19 4.19 -5.24 -3.95
CA VAL A 19 4.57 -5.37 -5.37
C VAL A 19 5.69 -4.41 -5.74
N SER A 20 5.63 -3.17 -5.25
CA SER A 20 6.66 -2.16 -5.46
C SER A 20 7.99 -2.56 -4.82
N GLU A 21 7.96 -3.05 -3.57
CA GLU A 21 9.14 -3.56 -2.86
C GLU A 21 9.79 -4.73 -3.60
N HIS A 22 9.01 -5.71 -4.06
CA HIS A 22 9.54 -6.84 -4.83
C HIS A 22 10.11 -6.37 -6.17
N SER A 23 9.50 -5.38 -6.81
CA SER A 23 10.02 -4.78 -8.05
C SER A 23 11.37 -4.11 -7.83
N LEU A 24 11.53 -3.37 -6.73
CA LEU A 24 12.80 -2.75 -6.34
C LEU A 24 13.88 -3.81 -6.13
N VAL A 25 13.55 -4.90 -5.43
CA VAL A 25 14.50 -6.01 -5.21
C VAL A 25 14.92 -6.61 -6.55
N VAL A 26 13.98 -6.99 -7.42
CA VAL A 26 14.29 -7.57 -8.75
C VAL A 26 15.21 -6.65 -9.54
N ASN A 27 14.86 -5.37 -9.65
CA ASN A 27 15.66 -4.38 -10.40
C ASN A 27 17.08 -4.22 -9.84
N ALA A 28 17.24 -4.31 -8.52
CA ALA A 28 18.54 -4.18 -7.87
C ALA A 28 19.44 -5.41 -8.06
N ILE A 29 18.87 -6.63 -8.06
CA ILE A 29 19.68 -7.87 -8.09
C ILE A 29 19.80 -8.51 -9.47
N GLN A 30 18.88 -8.23 -10.40
CA GLN A 30 18.91 -8.75 -11.77
C GLN A 30 20.17 -8.41 -12.56
N PRO A 31 20.76 -7.19 -12.50
CA PRO A 31 21.96 -6.87 -13.26
C PRO A 31 23.25 -7.44 -12.64
N LEU A 32 23.17 -8.05 -11.46
CA LEU A 32 24.32 -8.62 -10.77
C LEU A 32 24.66 -10.02 -11.31
N ASP A 33 25.88 -10.47 -11.02
CA ASP A 33 26.32 -11.82 -11.35
C ASP A 33 25.41 -12.87 -10.68
N GLN A 34 24.88 -13.78 -11.48
CA GLN A 34 23.96 -14.84 -11.06
C GLN A 34 24.61 -15.84 -10.09
N SER A 35 25.94 -15.97 -10.12
CA SER A 35 26.71 -16.83 -9.21
C SER A 35 26.92 -16.21 -7.82
N ARG A 36 26.66 -14.90 -7.68
CA ARG A 36 26.86 -14.15 -6.43
C ARG A 36 25.97 -14.73 -5.32
N LYS A 37 26.57 -14.87 -4.13
CA LYS A 37 25.87 -15.31 -2.92
C LYS A 37 24.81 -14.29 -2.49
N CYS A 38 23.65 -14.79 -2.09
CA CYS A 38 22.50 -14.07 -1.56
C CYS A 38 22.10 -14.73 -0.23
N PHE A 39 21.65 -13.94 0.74
CA PHE A 39 21.23 -14.46 2.05
C PHE A 39 19.77 -14.10 2.29
N ARG A 40 18.95 -15.12 2.57
CA ARG A 40 17.54 -14.94 2.89
C ARG A 40 17.33 -15.13 4.39
N MET A 41 16.70 -14.15 5.04
CA MET A 41 16.29 -14.26 6.45
C MET A 41 15.00 -15.07 6.57
N ILE A 42 15.01 -16.11 7.40
CA ILE A 42 13.85 -16.95 7.73
C ILE A 42 13.86 -17.19 9.24
N GLY A 43 12.86 -16.65 9.96
CA GLY A 43 12.71 -16.88 11.40
C GLY A 43 13.95 -16.49 12.23
N GLY A 44 14.72 -15.49 11.80
CA GLY A 44 15.95 -15.06 12.47
C GLY A 44 17.23 -15.76 12.02
N VAL A 45 17.15 -16.77 11.13
CA VAL A 45 18.31 -17.46 10.55
C VAL A 45 18.54 -16.98 9.12
N LEU A 46 19.81 -16.71 8.76
CA LEU A 46 20.20 -16.40 7.38
C LEU A 46 20.53 -17.69 6.63
N VAL A 47 19.82 -17.92 5.52
CA VAL A 47 20.03 -19.05 4.62
C VAL A 47 20.80 -18.57 3.40
N GLU A 48 21.97 -19.16 3.15
CA GLU A 48 22.79 -18.89 1.96
C GLU A 48 22.15 -19.51 0.71
N ARG A 49 22.10 -18.72 -0.37
CA ARG A 49 21.60 -19.04 -1.71
C ARG A 49 22.42 -18.30 -2.75
N THR A 50 22.13 -18.49 -4.03
CA THR A 50 22.66 -17.65 -5.12
C THR A 50 21.57 -16.76 -5.72
N ILE A 51 21.95 -15.70 -6.42
CA ILE A 51 20.99 -14.86 -7.17
C ILE A 51 20.21 -15.72 -8.16
N LYS A 52 20.86 -16.66 -8.84
CA LYS A 52 20.21 -17.61 -9.76
C LYS A 52 19.05 -18.40 -9.13
N GLU A 53 19.17 -18.72 -7.84
CA GLU A 53 18.14 -19.47 -7.10
C GLU A 53 17.04 -18.57 -6.53
N VAL A 54 17.40 -17.36 -6.11
CA VAL A 54 16.49 -16.43 -5.42
C VAL A 54 15.64 -15.63 -6.41
N LEU A 55 16.23 -15.19 -7.52
CA LEU A 55 15.58 -14.31 -8.48
C LEU A 55 14.25 -14.87 -9.03
N PRO A 56 14.15 -16.16 -9.42
CA PRO A 56 12.88 -16.75 -9.86
C PRO A 56 11.81 -16.76 -8.76
N ALA A 57 12.22 -16.95 -7.50
CA ALA A 57 11.29 -16.97 -6.36
C ALA A 57 10.72 -15.57 -6.08
N VAL A 58 11.56 -14.54 -6.14
CA VAL A 58 11.11 -13.14 -5.98
C VAL A 58 10.19 -12.74 -7.12
N HIS A 59 10.50 -13.16 -8.36
CA HIS A 59 9.68 -12.87 -9.52
C HIS A 59 8.30 -13.53 -9.46
N ARG A 60 8.25 -14.84 -9.17
CA ARG A 60 6.98 -15.57 -9.01
C ARG A 60 6.12 -14.97 -7.89
N ASN A 61 6.73 -14.57 -6.77
CA ASN A 61 5.99 -13.94 -5.68
C ASN A 61 5.40 -12.59 -6.10
N LYS A 62 6.17 -11.77 -6.81
CA LYS A 62 5.67 -10.51 -7.38
C LYS A 62 4.47 -10.75 -8.30
N GLU A 63 4.58 -11.67 -9.25
CA GLU A 63 3.50 -11.99 -10.19
C GLU A 63 2.23 -12.46 -9.46
N GLY A 64 2.39 -13.28 -8.42
CA GLY A 64 1.29 -13.72 -7.57
C GLY A 64 0.61 -12.55 -6.84
N LEU A 65 1.39 -11.62 -6.29
CA LEU A 65 0.85 -10.41 -5.65
C LEU A 65 0.10 -9.53 -6.67
N GLU A 66 0.64 -9.32 -7.85
CA GLU A 66 -0.03 -8.57 -8.92
C GLU A 66 -1.36 -9.21 -9.33
N GLU A 67 -1.43 -10.55 -9.39
CA GLU A 67 -2.68 -11.26 -9.67
C GLU A 67 -3.73 -11.05 -8.57
N VAL A 68 -3.31 -11.08 -7.30
CA VAL A 68 -4.21 -10.83 -6.17
C VAL A 68 -4.69 -9.37 -6.18
N VAL A 69 -3.82 -8.41 -6.47
CA VAL A 69 -4.18 -6.99 -6.63
C VAL A 69 -5.23 -6.82 -7.73
N ARG A 70 -5.04 -7.44 -8.90
CA ARG A 70 -6.05 -7.41 -9.98
C ARG A 70 -7.41 -7.94 -9.54
N LYS A 71 -7.43 -9.10 -8.86
CA LYS A 71 -8.68 -9.69 -8.34
C LYS A 71 -9.36 -8.82 -7.28
N LEU A 72 -8.59 -8.12 -6.44
CA LEU A 72 -9.13 -7.17 -5.47
C LEU A 72 -9.73 -5.94 -6.14
N TYR A 73 -9.11 -5.42 -7.20
CA TYR A 73 -9.69 -4.34 -8.01
C TYR A 73 -11.04 -4.74 -8.63
N GLU A 74 -11.13 -5.92 -9.23
CA GLU A 74 -12.40 -6.44 -9.78
C GLU A 74 -13.49 -6.58 -8.69
N THR A 75 -13.10 -7.10 -7.52
CA THR A 75 -13.99 -7.25 -6.37
C THR A 75 -14.47 -5.88 -5.84
N LEU A 76 -13.58 -4.90 -5.82
CA LEU A 76 -13.85 -3.52 -5.43
C LEU A 76 -14.88 -2.89 -6.37
N GLU A 77 -14.67 -2.98 -7.68
CA GLU A 77 -15.61 -2.44 -8.68
C GLU A 77 -16.99 -3.07 -8.57
N LYS A 78 -17.05 -4.40 -8.44
CA LYS A 78 -18.31 -5.12 -8.26
C LYS A 78 -19.06 -4.62 -7.02
N LYS A 79 -18.39 -4.52 -5.87
CA LYS A 79 -19.03 -4.02 -4.64
C LYS A 79 -19.47 -2.56 -4.73
N LYS A 80 -18.74 -1.71 -5.45
CA LYS A 80 -19.17 -0.33 -5.68
C LYS A 80 -20.46 -0.26 -6.49
N LYS A 81 -20.58 -1.08 -7.54
CA LYS A 81 -21.81 -1.18 -8.36
C LYS A 81 -22.97 -1.66 -7.51
N ASP A 82 -22.80 -2.77 -6.80
CA ASP A 82 -23.82 -3.34 -5.91
C ASP A 82 -24.30 -2.32 -4.86
N MET A 83 -23.37 -1.54 -4.28
CA MET A 83 -23.70 -0.51 -3.30
C MET A 83 -24.50 0.66 -3.92
N THR A 84 -24.14 1.08 -5.13
CA THR A 84 -24.84 2.15 -5.85
C THR A 84 -26.26 1.72 -6.24
N GLU A 85 -26.41 0.48 -6.74
CA GLU A 85 -27.71 -0.11 -7.05
C GLU A 85 -28.59 -0.24 -5.80
N PHE A 86 -28.00 -0.65 -4.67
CA PHE A 86 -28.71 -0.76 -3.41
C PHE A 86 -29.16 0.61 -2.88
N GLU A 87 -28.30 1.63 -2.91
CA GLU A 87 -28.66 3.00 -2.51
C GLU A 87 -29.79 3.57 -3.40
N GLY A 88 -29.74 3.33 -4.71
CA GLY A 88 -30.74 3.78 -5.69
C GLY A 88 -32.09 3.07 -5.54
N LYS A 89 -32.10 1.73 -5.41
CA LYS A 89 -33.32 0.92 -5.33
C LYS A 89 -34.13 1.21 -4.06
N TYR A 90 -33.46 1.46 -2.94
CA TYR A 90 -34.12 1.63 -1.65
C TYR A 90 -34.23 3.10 -1.19
N LYS A 91 -33.83 4.07 -2.03
CA LYS A 91 -33.83 5.51 -1.71
C LYS A 91 -33.27 5.81 -0.32
N ILE A 92 -32.22 5.07 0.08
CA ILE A 92 -31.64 5.20 1.42
C ILE A 92 -30.92 6.55 1.45
N ARG A 93 -31.62 7.60 1.91
CA ARG A 93 -30.97 8.81 2.38
C ARG A 93 -30.34 8.45 3.71
N LEU A 94 -29.08 7.99 3.67
CA LEU A 94 -28.26 8.02 4.88
C LEU A 94 -28.32 9.47 5.36
N ARG A 95 -28.94 9.69 6.53
CA ARG A 95 -28.77 10.94 7.26
C ARG A 95 -27.27 11.13 7.40
N LYS A 96 -26.73 12.02 6.57
CA LYS A 96 -25.39 12.55 6.73
C LYS A 96 -25.38 13.05 8.16
N GLN A 97 -24.51 12.47 8.98
CA GLN A 97 -24.28 12.92 10.34
C GLN A 97 -23.55 14.26 10.24
N ASP A 98 -24.24 15.27 9.72
CA ASP A 98 -23.86 16.69 9.69
C ASP A 98 -24.52 17.37 10.90
N GLU A 99 -24.30 16.85 12.11
CA GLU A 99 -24.63 17.56 13.35
C GLU A 99 -23.57 17.26 14.40
N SER A 100 -22.50 18.05 14.39
CA SER A 100 -21.87 18.70 15.56
C SER A 100 -20.40 19.02 15.27
N LYS A 101 -20.14 20.23 14.76
CA LYS A 101 -18.95 21.04 15.06
C LYS A 101 -19.08 22.42 14.41
N GLN A 102 -19.50 23.40 15.21
CA GLN A 102 -18.67 24.55 15.56
C GLN A 102 -19.46 25.50 16.47
N GLU A 103 -19.33 25.28 17.78
CA GLU A 103 -19.35 26.37 18.75
C GLU A 103 -17.92 26.88 18.95
N GLY A 104 -17.78 28.20 19.02
CA GLY A 104 -17.01 28.92 20.03
C GLY A 104 -15.51 28.61 20.16
N GLY A 105 -14.68 29.55 19.70
CA GLY A 105 -13.23 29.48 19.87
C GLY A 105 -12.71 29.62 21.30
N ASN A 106 -11.48 29.15 21.52
CA ASN A 106 -10.51 29.83 22.37
C ASN A 106 -9.08 29.41 21.97
N LYS A 107 -8.19 30.41 21.90
CA LYS A 107 -6.74 30.28 21.74
C LYS A 107 -6.14 29.41 22.84
N LYS A 108 -5.12 28.61 22.50
CA LYS A 108 -3.86 28.53 23.26
C LYS A 108 -2.73 27.92 22.42
N GLU A 109 -1.58 28.55 22.57
CA GLU A 109 -0.31 28.33 21.86
C GLU A 109 0.40 27.04 22.28
N GLY A 110 1.25 26.53 21.39
CA GLY A 110 2.52 25.86 21.74
C GLY A 110 2.50 24.35 21.90
N ASN A 111 2.95 23.62 20.88
CA ASN A 111 4.12 22.72 21.01
C ASN A 111 4.67 22.37 19.62
N ALA A 112 5.98 22.49 19.47
CA ALA A 112 6.72 22.36 18.23
C ALA A 112 6.98 20.90 17.88
N GLN A 113 6.77 20.51 16.62
CA GLN A 113 7.64 19.54 15.96
C GLN A 113 7.57 19.75 14.45
N GLY A 114 8.36 20.73 13.99
CA GLY A 114 8.56 20.99 12.57
C GLY A 114 9.49 19.96 11.95
N VAL A 115 9.20 19.56 10.72
CA VAL A 115 10.20 19.02 9.79
C VAL A 115 10.35 20.06 8.68
N LEU A 116 11.36 20.92 8.85
CA LEU A 116 11.80 21.87 7.84
C LEU A 116 12.78 21.14 6.92
N VAL A 117 12.36 20.85 5.69
CA VAL A 117 13.25 20.28 4.67
C VAL A 117 14.17 21.39 4.16
N GLY A 118 15.48 21.19 4.35
CA GLY A 118 16.51 22.20 4.17
C GLY A 118 16.71 22.65 2.73
N ALA A 119 16.97 23.95 2.58
CA ALA A 119 17.58 24.54 1.40
C ALA A 119 19.06 24.12 1.32
N ALA A 120 19.42 23.42 0.26
CA ALA A 120 20.76 23.38 -0.32
C ALA A 120 20.51 23.48 -1.83
N SER A 121 20.95 24.50 -2.55
CA SER A 121 22.34 24.92 -2.67
C SER A 121 22.40 26.32 -3.29
N ALA A 122 23.22 27.21 -2.73
CA ALA A 122 23.69 28.40 -3.41
C ALA A 122 25.21 28.31 -3.60
N SER A 123 25.64 28.65 -4.81
CA SER A 123 26.92 29.26 -5.19
C SER A 123 28.14 28.34 -5.38
N LEU A 124 28.51 28.17 -6.65
CA LEU A 124 29.61 28.93 -7.28
C LEU A 124 29.26 29.23 -8.74
#